data_AF-A0A836YIP1-F1
#
_entry.id   AF-A0A836YIP1-F1
#
_cell.length_a   1.000
_cell.length_b   1.000
_cell.length_c   1.000
_cell.angle_alpha   90.00
_cell.angle_beta   90.00
_cell.angle_gamma   90.00
#
_symmetry.space_group_name_H-M   'P 1'
#
loop_
_entity.id
_entity.type
_entity.pdbx_description
1 polymer ?
#
loop_
_entity_poly.entity_id
_entity_poly.type
_entity_poly.pdbx_seq_one_letter_code
_entity_poly.pdbx_strand_id
1 'polypeptide(L)' 'MRLSRALKEKRPLYAQTHDKVILSHDNARPHVAKPVKTYLETLKWEVLPHPV' A
#
# COMPACT_ATOMS: atom_id res chain seq x y z
N MET A 1 7.79 -12.51 -0.32
CA MET A 1 8.49 -11.20 -0.31
C MET A 1 7.52 -10.15 0.20
N ARG A 2 7.90 -9.22 1.09
CA ARG A 2 6.99 -8.14 1.57
C ARG A 2 7.07 -6.93 0.62
N LEU A 3 5.95 -6.46 0.09
CA LEU A 3 5.89 -5.36 -0.89
C LEU A 3 6.55 -4.07 -0.37
N SER A 4 6.32 -3.72 0.89
CA SER A 4 6.93 -2.55 1.54
C SER A 4 8.46 -2.59 1.56
N ARG A 5 9.04 -3.78 1.70
CA ARG A 5 10.50 -3.98 1.63
C ARG A 5 11.00 -3.83 0.20
N ALA A 6 10.33 -4.46 -0.76
CA ALA A 6 10.71 -4.39 -2.17
C ALA A 6 10.66 -2.94 -2.70
N LEU A 7 9.69 -2.13 -2.27
CA LEU A 7 9.63 -0.71 -2.63
C LEU A 7 10.83 0.08 -2.11
N LYS A 8 11.25 -0.15 -0.85
CA LYS A 8 12.44 0.53 -0.29
C LYS A 8 13.72 0.15 -1.04
N GLU A 9 13.86 -1.12 -1.41
CA GLU A 9 15.04 -1.62 -2.14
C GLU A 9 15.07 -1.12 -3.58
N LYS A 10 13.93 -1.10 -4.28
CA LYS A 10 13.84 -0.70 -5.69
C LYS A 10 13.70 0.81 -5.90
N ARG A 11 13.19 1.54 -4.91
CA ARG A 11 12.92 2.99 -4.98
C ARG A 11 13.37 3.70 -3.68
N PRO A 12 14.68 3.73 -3.38
CA PRO A 12 15.19 4.22 -2.09
C PRO A 12 14.93 5.72 -1.84
N LEU A 13 14.85 6.53 -2.91
CA LEU A 13 14.56 7.96 -2.80
C LEU A 13 13.07 8.27 -2.71
N TYR A 14 12.19 7.29 -2.90
CA TYR A 14 10.75 7.52 -2.97
C TYR A 14 10.21 8.05 -1.63
N ALA A 15 10.70 7.52 -0.51
CA ALA A 15 10.31 7.99 0.81
C ALA A 15 10.83 9.42 1.15
N GLN A 16 11.80 9.94 0.40
CA GLN A 16 12.34 11.30 0.59
C GLN A 16 11.66 12.32 -0.32
N THR A 17 11.21 11.88 -1.50
CA THR A 17 10.67 12.76 -2.57
C THR A 17 9.15 12.71 -2.68
N HIS A 18 8.54 11.62 -2.21
CA HIS A 18 7.10 11.43 -2.22
C HIS A 18 6.59 11.20 -0.80
N ASP A 19 5.58 11.97 -0.43
CA ASP A 19 5.05 12.04 0.92
C ASP A 19 4.31 10.76 1.34
N LYS A 20 3.66 10.08 0.37
CA LYS A 20 2.90 8.84 0.59
C LYS A 20 2.89 7.89 -0.60
N VAL A 21 2.70 6.61 -0.33
CA VAL A 21 2.42 5.59 -1.36
C VAL A 21 0.92 5.60 -1.64
N ILE A 22 0.56 5.65 -2.92
CA ILE A 22 -0.81 5.49 -3.39
C ILE A 22 -0.93 4.08 -3.99
N LEU A 23 -1.79 3.26 -3.42
CA LEU A 23 -2.02 1.86 -3.78
C LEU A 23 -3.34 1.73 -4.53
N SER A 24 -3.31 1.07 -5.68
CA SER A 24 -4.51 0.61 -6.39
C SER A 24 -4.53 -0.91 -6.37
N HIS A 25 -5.64 -1.50 -5.92
CA HIS A 25 -5.88 -2.94 -5.95
C HIS A 25 -7.37 -3.22 -6.15
N ASP A 26 -7.72 -4.46 -6.49
CA ASP A 26 -9.11 -4.91 -6.61
C ASP A 26 -9.79 -5.12 -5.25
N ASN A 27 -11.12 -5.24 -5.24
CA ASN A 27 -11.91 -5.40 -4.01
C ASN A 27 -12.07 -6.87 -3.58
N ALA A 28 -11.15 -7.75 -3.98
CA ALA A 28 -11.19 -9.16 -3.57
C ALA A 28 -11.26 -9.27 -2.04
N ARG A 29 -12.06 -10.23 -1.52
CA ARG A 29 -12.31 -10.38 -0.07
C ARG A 29 -11.03 -10.35 0.79
N PRO A 30 -9.91 -10.99 0.38
CA PRO A 30 -8.67 -10.90 1.15
C PRO A 30 -8.12 -9.47 1.27
N HIS A 31 -8.25 -8.65 0.22
CA HIS A 31 -7.66 -7.31 0.14
C HIS A 31 -8.45 -6.26 0.93
N VAL A 32 -9.76 -6.47 1.09
CA VAL A 32 -10.63 -5.57 1.88
C VAL A 32 -10.81 -6.03 3.33
N ALA A 33 -10.21 -7.17 3.71
CA ALA A 33 -10.29 -7.72 5.06
C ALA A 33 -9.66 -6.76 6.09
N LYS A 34 -10.22 -6.75 7.31
CA LYS A 34 -9.75 -5.87 8.41
C LYS A 34 -8.24 -5.94 8.65
N PRO A 35 -7.58 -7.12 8.69
CA PRO A 35 -6.13 -7.17 8.90
C PRO A 35 -5.33 -6.46 7.81
N VAL A 36 -5.78 -6.53 6.56
CA VAL A 36 -5.12 -5.87 5.43
C VAL A 36 -5.29 -4.36 5.52
N LYS A 37 -6.50 -3.88 5.82
CA LYS A 37 -6.76 -2.45 6.04
C LYS A 37 -5.88 -1.87 7.16
N THR A 38 -5.85 -2.52 8.33
CA THR A 38 -5.02 -2.08 9.46
C THR A 38 -3.53 -2.07 9.11
N TYR A 39 -3.07 -3.05 8.31
CA TYR A 39 -1.67 -3.08 7.86
C TYR A 39 -1.34 -1.92 6.92
N LEU A 40 -2.22 -1.62 5.95
CA LEU A 40 -2.04 -0.51 5.01
C LEU A 40 -2.08 0.85 5.73
N GLU A 41 -2.97 1.01 6.71
CA GLU A 41 -3.03 2.19 7.58
C GLU A 41 -1.73 2.38 8.38
N THR A 42 -1.18 1.29 8.95
CA THR A 42 0.11 1.32 9.68
C THR A 42 1.25 1.77 8.77
N LEU A 43 1.20 1.40 7.50
CA LEU A 43 2.17 1.83 6.49
C LEU A 43 1.93 3.26 5.99
N LYS A 44 0.82 3.90 6.39
CA LYS A 44 0.36 5.22 5.91
C LYS A 44 0.17 5.27 4.39
N TRP A 45 -0.30 4.18 3.80
CA TRP A 45 -0.57 4.12 2.38
C TRP A 45 -1.99 4.59 2.10
N GLU A 46 -2.14 5.43 1.09
CA GLU A 46 -3.45 5.79 0.56
C GLU A 46 -3.91 4.68 -0.37
N VAL A 47 -5.16 4.23 -0.21
CA VAL A 47 -5.77 3.23 -1.09
C VAL A 47 -6.78 3.94 -1.98
N LEU A 48 -6.63 3.79 -3.30
CA LEU A 48 -7.58 4.33 -4.25
C LEU A 48 -8.91 3.54 -4.21
N PRO A 49 -10.06 4.21 -4.38
CA PRO A 49 -11.32 3.52 -4.55
C PRO A 49 -11.26 2.66 -5.82
N HIS A 50 -11.64 1.39 -5.69
CA HIS A 50 -11.77 0.48 -6.82
C HIS A 50 -13.26 0.24 -7.09
N PRO A 51 -13.70 0.18 -8.36
CA PRO A 51 -15.06 -0.20 -8.70
C PRO A 51 -15.44 -1.56 -8.09
N VAL A 52 -16.71 -1.73 -7.77
CA VAL A 52 -17.28 -3.00 -7.29
C VAL A 52 -17.89 -3.81 -8.43
#